data_AF-A0A960EFT5-F1
#
_entry.id   AF-A0A960EFT5-F1
#
_cell.length_a   1.000
_cell.length_b   1.000
_cell.length_c   1.000
_cell.angle_alpha   90.00
_cell.angle_beta   90.00
_cell.angle_gamma   90.00
#
_symmetry.space_group_name_H-M   'P 1'
#
loop_
_entity.id
_entity.type
_entity.pdbx_description
1 polymer ?
#
loop_
_entity_poly.entity_id
_entity_poly.type
_entity_poly.pdbx_seq_one_letter_code
_entity_poly.pdbx_strand_id
1 'polypeptide(L)' 'ARDRAPHRITTWVRELAGAFHGFYHDCYVIGDGIEPEVTQARLWLTEAARVGLGIGLDLLGVSAPEQL' A
#
# COMPACT_ATOMS: atom_id res chain seq x y z
N ALA A 1 -4.52 15.47 16.52
CA ALA A 1 -3.26 15.80 17.22
C ALA A 1 -3.27 15.57 18.76
N ARG A 2 -4.29 14.91 19.35
CA ARG A 2 -4.54 14.92 20.81
C ARG A 2 -3.63 14.00 21.66
N ASP A 3 -3.04 12.95 21.08
CA ASP A 3 -2.24 11.96 21.83
C ASP A 3 -0.73 11.98 21.55
N ARG A 4 -0.24 12.80 20.60
CA ARG A 4 1.18 12.85 20.14
C ARG A 4 1.85 11.46 20.07
N ALA A 5 1.22 10.53 19.35
CA ALA A 5 1.62 9.13 19.27
C ALA A 5 2.14 8.76 17.86
N PRO A 6 3.36 9.19 17.47
CA PRO A 6 3.91 8.94 16.13
C PRO A 6 4.07 7.45 15.81
N HIS A 7 4.22 6.59 16.83
CA HIS A 7 4.26 5.13 16.68
C HIS A 7 2.98 4.53 16.06
N ARG A 8 1.86 5.27 16.08
CA ARG A 8 0.64 4.82 15.39
C ARG A 8 0.81 4.85 13.88
N ILE A 9 1.56 5.81 13.34
CA ILE A 9 1.86 5.90 11.90
C ILE A 9 2.80 4.77 11.50
N THR A 10 3.86 4.50 12.28
CA THR A 10 4.75 3.37 11.99
C THR A 10 4.01 2.03 12.01
N THR A 11 3.11 1.85 12.98
CA THR A 11 2.27 0.64 13.07
C THR A 11 1.37 0.52 11.85
N TRP A 12 0.67 1.59 11.49
CA TRP A 12 -0.23 1.60 10.33
C TRP A 12 0.51 1.35 9.02
N VAL A 13 1.66 1.97 8.79
CA VAL A 13 2.49 1.72 7.59
C VAL A 13 2.90 0.25 7.52
N ARG A 14 3.33 -0.34 8.64
CA ARG A 14 3.72 -1.75 8.70
C ARG A 14 2.55 -2.70 8.43
N GLU A 15 1.39 -2.41 9.00
CA GLU A 15 0.18 -3.20 8.78
C GLU A 15 -0.32 -3.10 7.34
N LEU A 16 -0.36 -1.90 6.76
CA LEU A 16 -0.74 -1.68 5.36
C LEU A 16 0.22 -2.40 4.41
N ALA A 17 1.53 -2.29 4.63
CA ALA A 17 2.54 -2.98 3.83
C ALA A 17 2.38 -4.50 3.91
N GLY A 18 2.11 -5.05 5.10
CA GLY A 18 1.85 -6.48 5.28
C GLY A 18 0.59 -6.96 4.56
N ALA A 19 -0.52 -6.23 4.71
CA ALA A 19 -1.78 -6.56 4.04
C ALA A 19 -1.65 -6.47 2.51
N PHE A 20 -0.98 -5.43 2.00
CA PHE A 20 -0.73 -5.26 0.58
C PHE A 20 0.19 -6.34 0.02
N HIS A 21 1.22 -6.76 0.77
CA HIS A 21 2.09 -7.85 0.38
C HIS A 21 1.33 -9.17 0.22
N GLY A 22 0.45 -9.50 1.18
CA GLY A 22 -0.43 -10.67 1.08
C GLY A 22 -1.36 -10.58 -0.12
N PHE A 23 -2.00 -9.43 -0.32
CA PHE A 23 -2.81 -9.17 -1.52
C PHE A 23 -2.02 -9.41 -2.82
N TYR A 24 -0.82 -8.85 -2.93
CA TYR A 24 -0.02 -8.95 -4.15
C TYR A 24 0.44 -10.39 -4.44
N HIS A 25 0.69 -11.18 -3.38
CA HIS A 25 1.02 -12.60 -3.50
C HIS A 25 -0.19 -13.44 -3.94
N ASP A 26 -1.35 -13.24 -3.30
CA ASP A 26 -2.52 -14.12 -3.49
C ASP A 26 -3.41 -13.69 -4.67
N CYS A 27 -3.40 -12.40 -5.03
CA CYS A 27 -4.24 -11.81 -6.06
C CYS A 27 -3.40 -11.22 -7.19
N TYR A 28 -3.21 -11.98 -8.27
CA TYR A 28 -2.59 -11.47 -9.50
C TYR A 28 -3.27 -10.18 -9.98
N VAL A 29 -2.51 -9.10 -10.11
CA VAL A 29 -3.03 -7.82 -10.61
C VAL A 29 -3.18 -7.86 -12.13
N ILE A 30 -2.22 -8.48 -12.82
CA ILE A 30 -2.17 -8.65 -14.28
C ILE A 30 -1.84 -10.12 -14.55
N GLY A 31 -2.55 -10.75 -15.48
CA GLY A 31 -2.32 -12.13 -15.88
C GLY A 31 -3.41 -12.66 -16.80
N ASP A 32 -3.14 -13.79 -17.43
CA ASP A 32 -4.09 -14.46 -18.32
C ASP A 32 -5.29 -14.99 -17.52
N GLY A 33 -6.50 -14.85 -18.09
CA GLY A 33 -7.74 -15.35 -17.47
C GLY A 33 -8.30 -14.47 -16.36
N ILE A 34 -7.78 -13.26 -16.16
CA ILE A 34 -8.33 -12.25 -15.24
C ILE A 34 -9.21 -11.29 -16.04
N GLU A 35 -10.48 -11.17 -15.65
CA GLU A 35 -11.41 -10.23 -16.28
C GLU A 35 -10.87 -8.78 -16.23
N PRO A 36 -11.02 -7.99 -17.31
CA PRO A 36 -10.51 -6.61 -17.36
C PRO A 36 -10.97 -5.73 -16.19
N GLU A 37 -12.23 -5.88 -15.75
CA GLU A 37 -12.80 -5.13 -14.65
C GLU A 37 -12.14 -5.49 -13.31
N VAL A 38 -11.77 -6.76 -13.12
CA VAL A 38 -11.06 -7.23 -11.93
C VAL A 38 -9.63 -6.69 -11.92
N THR A 39 -8.95 -6.74 -13.07
CA THR A 39 -7.63 -6.11 -13.24
C THR A 39 -7.69 -4.62 -12.89
N GLN A 40 -8.68 -3.91 -13.43
CA GLN A 40 -8.86 -2.47 -13.16
C GLN A 40 -9.11 -2.18 -11.67
N ALA A 41 -9.93 -2.98 -11.00
CA ALA A 41 -10.18 -2.83 -9.57
C ALA A 41 -8.91 -3.08 -8.73
N ARG A 42 -8.11 -4.09 -9.09
CA ARG A 42 -6.84 -4.41 -8.43
C ARG A 42 -5.78 -3.34 -8.65
N LEU A 43 -5.75 -2.70 -9.82
CA LEU A 43 -4.89 -1.54 -10.10
C LEU A 43 -5.26 -0.35 -9.22
N TRP A 44 -6.56 -0.07 -9.03
CA TRP A 44 -7.00 0.98 -8.11
C TRP A 44 -6.62 0.70 -6.65
N LEU A 45 -6.72 -0.56 -6.22
CA LEU A 45 -6.25 -0.95 -4.89
C LEU A 45 -4.73 -0.76 -4.74
N THR A 46 -3.97 -1.11 -5.78
CA THR A 46 -2.52 -0.94 -5.82
C THR A 46 -2.12 0.54 -5.73
N GLU A 47 -2.81 1.40 -6.47
CA GLU A 47 -2.58 2.84 -6.41
C GLU A 47 -2.95 3.42 -5.04
N ALA A 48 -4.06 2.98 -4.44
CA ALA A 48 -4.44 3.41 -3.10
C ALA A 48 -3.39 3.01 -2.04
N ALA A 49 -2.84 1.80 -2.15
CA ALA A 49 -1.74 1.36 -1.29
C ALA A 49 -0.48 2.20 -1.50
N ARG A 50 -0.11 2.50 -2.76
CA ARG A 50 1.02 3.37 -3.11
C ARG A 50 0.89 4.75 -2.47
N VAL A 51 -0.27 5.39 -2.64
CA VAL A 51 -0.57 6.70 -2.05
C VAL A 51 -0.51 6.65 -0.52
N GLY A 52 -1.14 5.65 0.08
CA GLY A 52 -1.16 5.47 1.53
C GLY A 52 0.24 5.29 2.12
N LEU A 53 1.05 4.42 1.53
CA LEU A 53 2.44 4.21 1.95
C LEU A 53 3.29 5.45 1.73
N GLY A 54 3.13 6.15 0.60
CA GLY A 54 3.85 7.40 0.32
C GLY A 54 3.59 8.47 1.38
N ILE A 55 2.31 8.72 1.71
CA ILE A 55 1.94 9.67 2.76
C ILE A 55 2.47 9.22 4.13
N GLY A 56 2.32 7.93 4.46
CA GLY A 56 2.77 7.39 5.74
C GLY A 56 4.28 7.49 5.94
N LEU A 57 5.07 7.20 4.92
CA LEU A 57 6.53 7.29 4.94
C LEU A 57 7.03 8.75 4.99
N ASP A 58 6.38 9.65 4.24
CA ASP A 58 6.66 11.09 4.29
C ASP A 58 6.43 11.67 5.69
N LEU A 59 5.33 11.30 6.34
CA LEU A 59 5.04 11.69 7.73
C LEU A 59 6.08 11.16 8.74
N LEU A 60 6.78 10.07 8.41
CA LEU A 60 7.87 9.51 9.21
C LEU A 60 9.24 10.11 8.87
N GLY A 61 9.33 10.95 7.83
CA GLY A 61 10.58 11.58 7.39
C GLY A 61 11.52 10.63 6.66
N VAL A 62 11.00 9.58 6.02
CA VAL A 62 11.78 8.62 5.24
C VAL A 62 11.36 8.64 3.77
N SER A 63 12.29 8.32 2.87
CA SER A 63 12.01 8.27 1.44
C SER A 63 11.13 7.08 1.08
N ALA A 64 10.23 7.28 0.11
CA ALA A 64 9.46 6.23 -0.55
C ALA A 64 10.01 6.04 -1.97
N PRO A 65 10.97 5.12 -2.19
CA PRO A 65 11.58 4.93 -3.50
C PRO A 65 10.58 4.34 -4.51
N GLU A 66 10.62 4.82 -5.75
CA GLU A 66 9.78 4.31 -6.85
C GLU A 66 10.26 2.94 -7.34
N GLN A 67 11.53 2.61 -7.10
CA GLN A 67 12.15 1.34 -7.43
C GLN A 67 13.23 1.02 -6.38
N LEU A 68 13.32 -0.24 -5.95
CA LEU A 68 14.39 -0.75 -5.08
C LEU A 68 15.63 -1.17 -5.88
#